data_AF-A0A813HBU5-F1
#
_entry.id   AF-A0A813HBU5-F1
#
_cell.length_a   1.000
_cell.length_b   1.000
_cell.length_c   1.000
_cell.angle_alpha   90.00
_cell.angle_beta   90.00
_cell.angle_gamma   90.00
#
_symmetry.space_group_name_H-M   'P 1'
#
loop_
_entity.id
_entity.type
_entity.pdbx_description
1 polymer ?
#
loop_
_entity_poly.entity_id
_entity_poly.type
_entity_poly.pdbx_seq_one_letter_code
_entity_poly.pdbx_strand_id
1 'polypeptide(L)'
;MLKDERIMAVMSLAFVLLAFSNRYREAAITQQDFETCFPESETISKTSDSLIVLCMSAIQTAFFVTLPLRCSISMNMVLVIPGVYAATTLPLPESGLEVGLRRRLLMSAILFAIGLLGLVGRATMETGQRIKFLRLRLMKAEHTKEKVLRFKAEHEVIKGPFSRIVLSNPPGPPQDEEQSAGTQDTCSMATTAIIFGRSQNNEMLSLQLQSMTLIAEREHWLLNADHLECYDPDSSGLLGQGSFGLVFRGGYLGVPVAVKVPKLADCRGIAALSNELRVFRRLRHPYIVAFYGAFIADNADLVLVEELVDGPSLWNFVLNSSSPLDVETKRKILLSICHALVYLHGQVPTVVHGDLGANNIIVQKLTWQPKLIDFGLSQIQGQAAPMGGTPQWAAPEVVL
;
A
#
# COMPACT_ATOMS: atom_id res chain seq x y z
N MET A 1 4.12 -6.73 30.29
CA MET A 1 5.43 -6.12 29.98
C MET A 1 5.29 -4.69 29.45
N LEU A 2 5.01 -4.41 28.17
CA LEU A 2 4.90 -3.02 27.66
C LEU A 2 3.78 -2.15 28.29
N LYS A 3 2.75 -2.76 28.87
CA LYS A 3 1.70 -2.05 29.63
C LYS A 3 2.20 -1.59 31.01
N ASP A 4 3.05 -2.40 31.64
CA ASP A 4 3.49 -2.19 33.03
C ASP A 4 4.57 -1.12 33.11
N GLU A 5 5.49 -1.08 32.15
CA GLU A 5 6.53 -0.04 32.07
C GLU A 5 5.95 1.36 31.83
N ARG A 6 4.86 1.46 31.05
CA ARG A 6 4.19 2.75 30.77
C ARG A 6 3.39 3.24 31.98
N ILE A 7 2.78 2.33 32.74
CA ILE A 7 2.12 2.65 34.00
C ILE A 7 3.16 3.08 35.05
N MET A 8 4.31 2.39 35.10
CA MET A 8 5.42 2.75 35.97
C MET A 8 5.98 4.15 35.65
N ALA A 9 6.19 4.49 34.38
CA ALA A 9 6.67 5.82 33.98
C ALA A 9 5.69 6.95 34.39
N VAL A 10 4.39 6.70 34.25
CA VAL A 10 3.33 7.63 34.70
C VAL A 10 3.32 7.78 36.22
N MET A 11 3.40 6.66 36.95
CA MET A 11 3.45 6.68 38.41
C MET A 11 4.72 7.33 38.93
N SER A 12 5.87 7.11 38.28
CA SER A 12 7.14 7.78 38.61
C SER A 12 7.06 9.29 38.36
N LEU A 13 6.48 9.74 37.24
CA LEU A 13 6.32 11.18 36.98
C LEU A 13 5.37 11.83 37.99
N ALA A 14 4.26 11.17 38.33
CA ALA A 14 3.34 11.63 39.37
C ALA A 14 4.01 11.68 40.75
N PHE A 15 4.85 10.69 41.08
CA PHE A 15 5.59 10.63 42.34
C PHE A 15 6.65 11.74 42.42
N VAL A 16 7.35 12.05 41.33
CA VAL A 16 8.30 13.16 41.25
C VAL A 16 7.59 14.50 41.45
N LEU A 17 6.44 14.71 40.81
CA LEU A 17 5.64 15.93 40.97
C LEU A 17 5.07 16.08 42.40
N LEU A 18 4.63 14.97 43.00
CA LEU A 18 4.20 14.92 44.41
C LEU A 18 5.35 15.21 45.38
N ALA A 19 6.54 14.66 45.13
CA ALA A 19 7.73 14.89 45.96
C ALA A 19 8.19 16.36 45.88
N PHE A 20 8.17 16.95 44.68
CA PHE A 20 8.49 18.36 44.48
C PHE A 20 7.48 19.27 45.18
N SER A 21 6.18 18.94 45.07
CA SER A 21 5.11 19.67 45.75
C SER A 21 5.15 19.54 47.27
N ASN A 22 5.46 18.36 47.81
CA ASN A 22 5.55 18.15 49.26
C ASN A 22 6.75 18.86 49.86
N ARG A 23 7.91 18.89 49.17
CA ARG A 23 9.08 19.66 49.62
C ARG A 23 8.85 21.17 49.58
N TYR A 24 8.14 21.67 48.56
CA TYR A 24 7.70 23.06 48.52
C TYR A 24 6.78 23.40 49.70
N ARG A 25 5.88 22.47 50.05
CA ARG A 25 4.96 22.60 51.19
C ARG A 25 5.68 22.55 52.55
N GLU A 26 6.67 21.67 52.72
CA GLU A 26 7.51 21.61 53.92
C GLU A 26 8.27 22.92 54.14
N ALA A 27 8.88 23.47 53.09
CA ALA A 27 9.60 24.74 53.16
C ALA A 27 8.70 25.95 53.46
N ALA A 28 7.40 25.89 53.11
CA ALA A 28 6.43 26.93 53.43
C ALA A 28 5.90 26.86 54.89
N ILE A 29 5.96 25.68 55.54
CA ILE A 29 5.43 25.45 56.90
C ILE A 29 6.46 25.77 57.99
N THR A 30 7.76 25.55 57.74
CA THR A 30 8.81 25.72 58.75
C THR A 30 9.27 27.17 58.98
N GLN A 31 8.73 28.17 58.25
CA GLN A 31 9.24 29.56 58.25
C GLN A 31 10.77 29.64 58.12
N GLN A 32 11.38 28.67 57.46
CA GLN A 32 12.81 28.60 57.27
C GLN A 32 13.10 29.14 55.87
N ASP A 33 13.88 30.21 55.79
CA ASP A 33 14.18 30.88 54.53
C ASP A 33 14.76 29.88 53.52
N PHE A 34 14.06 29.76 52.39
CA PHE A 34 14.36 28.86 51.26
C PHE A 34 15.80 29.04 50.73
N GLU A 35 16.45 30.16 51.05
CA GLU A 35 17.81 30.54 50.68
C GLU A 35 18.90 29.67 51.31
N THR A 36 18.64 29.00 52.44
CA THR A 36 19.67 28.17 53.10
C THR A 36 19.86 26.79 52.47
N CYS A 37 18.90 26.31 51.67
CA CYS A 37 18.98 25.02 50.98
C CYS A 37 19.53 25.11 49.54
N PHE A 38 19.56 26.29 48.93
CA PHE A 38 20.06 26.51 47.56
C PHE A 38 20.70 27.90 47.44
N PRO A 39 22.04 28.01 47.45
CA PRO A 39 22.70 29.27 47.14
C PRO A 39 22.64 29.50 45.62
N GLU A 40 22.22 30.70 45.25
CA GLU A 40 22.37 31.33 43.93
C GLU A 40 21.63 30.69 42.74
N SER A 41 20.37 31.10 42.56
CA SER A 41 20.01 31.91 41.38
C SER A 41 18.63 32.53 41.59
N GLU A 42 18.59 33.86 41.66
CA GLU A 42 17.38 34.67 41.62
C GLU A 42 16.50 34.27 40.42
N THR A 43 15.36 33.60 40.65
CA THR A 43 14.16 33.66 39.76
C THR A 43 12.95 32.82 40.21
N ILE A 44 12.91 32.22 41.41
CA ILE A 44 11.84 31.25 41.77
C ILE A 44 10.82 31.78 42.81
N SER A 45 10.93 33.01 43.32
CA SER A 45 10.01 33.49 44.38
C SER A 45 8.66 34.08 43.91
N LYS A 46 8.31 33.97 42.61
CA LYS A 46 6.98 34.38 42.09
C LYS A 46 6.44 33.42 41.03
N THR A 47 6.35 32.13 41.31
CA THR A 47 5.55 31.22 40.48
C THR A 47 4.07 31.48 40.73
N SER A 48 3.47 32.39 39.95
CA SER A 48 2.02 32.62 39.98
C SER A 48 1.26 31.32 39.67
N ASP A 49 0.12 31.07 40.34
CA ASP A 49 -0.77 29.92 40.08
C ASP A 49 -1.03 29.70 38.57
N SER A 50 -1.02 30.78 37.79
CA SER A 50 -1.16 30.79 36.33
C SER A 50 -0.05 30.01 35.59
N LEU A 51 1.21 30.09 36.05
CA LEU A 51 2.35 29.41 35.43
C LEU A 51 2.27 27.88 35.66
N ILE A 52 1.86 27.46 36.86
CA ILE A 52 1.69 26.05 37.21
C ILE A 52 0.57 25.44 36.37
N VAL A 53 -0.56 26.15 36.21
CA VAL A 53 -1.68 25.73 35.35
C VAL A 53 -1.26 25.67 33.88
N LEU A 54 -0.44 26.61 33.41
CA LEU A 54 0.09 26.59 32.05
C LEU A 54 1.00 25.37 31.81
N CYS A 55 1.91 25.06 32.73
CA CYS A 55 2.76 23.88 32.62
C CYS A 55 1.95 22.58 32.66
N MET A 56 0.99 22.45 33.57
CA MET A 56 0.15 21.26 33.67
C MET A 56 -0.73 21.06 32.43
N SER A 57 -1.32 22.14 31.90
CA SER A 57 -2.11 22.07 30.65
C SER A 57 -1.25 21.74 29.43
N ALA A 58 -0.01 22.23 29.35
CA ALA A 58 0.93 21.88 28.29
C ALA A 58 1.33 20.40 28.35
N ILE A 59 1.63 19.86 29.53
CA ILE A 59 1.93 18.43 29.74
C ILE A 59 0.74 17.57 29.34
N GLN A 60 -0.45 17.95 29.78
CA GLN A 60 -1.69 17.24 29.47
C GLN A 60 -1.96 17.24 27.96
N THR A 61 -1.81 18.38 27.30
CA THR A 61 -1.99 18.51 25.85
C THR A 61 -0.96 17.70 25.06
N ALA A 62 0.32 17.77 25.45
CA ALA A 62 1.38 16.97 24.85
C ALA A 62 1.08 15.46 24.98
N PHE A 63 0.59 15.01 26.15
CA PHE A 63 0.22 13.61 26.37
C PHE A 63 -0.91 13.14 25.44
N PHE A 64 -1.87 14.00 25.12
CA PHE A 64 -2.96 13.69 24.18
C PHE A 64 -2.50 13.64 22.72
N VAL A 65 -1.56 14.50 22.33
CA VAL A 65 -1.11 14.66 20.95
C VAL A 65 0.04 13.71 20.58
N THR A 66 1.05 13.57 21.45
CA THR A 66 2.34 12.96 21.07
C THR A 66 2.45 11.48 21.41
N LEU A 67 1.79 11.02 22.47
CA LEU A 67 1.94 9.63 22.91
C LEU A 67 0.97 8.71 22.16
N PRO A 68 1.39 7.52 21.71
CA PRO A 68 0.52 6.56 21.02
C PRO A 68 -0.19 5.64 22.03
N LEU A 69 -0.95 6.23 22.95
CA LEU A 69 -1.79 5.53 23.93
C LEU A 69 -3.24 5.39 23.46
N ARG A 70 -3.90 4.31 23.88
CA ARG A 70 -5.34 4.11 23.63
C ARG A 70 -6.15 5.06 24.51
N CYS A 71 -7.31 5.52 24.02
CA CYS A 71 -8.20 6.41 24.76
C CYS A 71 -8.58 5.89 26.16
N SER A 72 -8.72 4.57 26.34
CA SER A 72 -9.07 3.99 27.65
C SER A 72 -8.01 4.23 28.73
N ILE A 73 -6.75 4.39 28.34
CA ILE A 73 -5.64 4.68 29.26
C ILE A 73 -5.58 6.19 29.54
N SER A 74 -5.87 7.00 28.52
CA SER A 74 -5.91 8.46 28.65
C SER A 74 -7.08 8.97 29.51
N MET A 75 -8.17 8.22 29.65
CA MET A 75 -9.30 8.57 30.53
C MET A 75 -8.87 8.79 31.99
N ASN A 76 -8.03 7.90 32.53
CA ASN A 76 -7.59 7.99 33.93
C ASN A 76 -6.80 9.28 34.19
N MET A 77 -6.07 9.78 33.19
CA MET A 77 -5.25 10.98 33.32
C MET A 77 -6.07 12.27 33.39
N VAL A 78 -7.28 12.28 32.82
CA VAL A 78 -8.22 13.41 32.91
C VAL A 78 -8.64 13.65 34.37
N LEU A 79 -8.67 12.61 35.19
CA LEU A 79 -9.03 12.70 36.61
C LEU A 79 -7.81 12.91 37.52
N VAL A 80 -6.68 12.26 37.21
CA VAL A 80 -5.48 12.31 38.06
C VAL A 80 -4.84 13.70 38.06
N ILE A 81 -4.70 14.37 36.91
CA ILE A 81 -3.99 15.66 36.83
C ILE A 81 -4.73 16.77 37.61
N PRO A 82 -6.05 16.99 37.43
CA PRO A 82 -6.79 17.98 38.21
C PRO A 82 -6.89 17.61 39.71
N GLY A 83 -6.95 16.30 40.01
CA GLY A 83 -6.97 15.80 41.39
C GLY A 83 -5.66 16.03 42.13
N VAL A 84 -4.52 15.79 41.48
CA VAL A 84 -3.20 16.12 42.03
C VAL A 84 -3.06 17.62 42.24
N TYR A 85 -3.45 18.45 41.27
CA TYR A 85 -3.45 19.91 41.43
C TYR A 85 -4.33 20.39 42.59
N ALA A 86 -5.51 19.80 42.78
CA ALA A 86 -6.37 20.14 43.91
C ALA A 86 -5.73 19.73 45.25
N ALA A 87 -5.16 18.52 45.33
CA ALA A 87 -4.53 18.00 46.55
C ALA A 87 -3.28 18.78 46.97
N THR A 88 -2.48 19.26 46.00
CA THR A 88 -1.25 20.00 46.26
C THR A 88 -1.48 21.47 46.58
N THR A 89 -2.65 22.02 46.24
CA THR A 89 -2.98 23.45 46.44
C THR A 89 -3.98 23.71 47.58
N LEU A 90 -4.37 22.71 48.35
CA LEU A 90 -5.21 22.85 49.54
C LEU A 90 -4.40 23.44 50.73
N PRO A 91 -4.74 24.64 51.26
CA PRO A 91 -4.02 25.22 52.39
C PRO A 91 -4.38 24.49 53.70
N LEU A 92 -3.42 24.44 54.62
CA LEU A 92 -3.67 24.14 56.04
C LEU A 92 -4.49 25.29 56.66
N PRO A 93 -5.31 25.01 57.69
CA PRO A 93 -6.46 25.83 58.04
C PRO A 93 -6.10 27.06 58.88
N GLU A 94 -5.30 28.00 58.37
CA GLU A 94 -5.07 29.27 59.07
C GLU A 94 -5.05 30.47 58.09
N SER A 95 -6.13 31.25 58.15
CA SER A 95 -6.39 32.57 57.56
C SER A 95 -6.71 32.69 56.05
N GLY A 96 -7.91 33.21 55.72
CA GLY A 96 -8.28 33.69 54.39
C GLY A 96 -8.85 32.65 53.41
N LEU A 97 -9.74 31.76 53.87
CA LEU A 97 -10.17 30.56 53.13
C LEU A 97 -11.00 30.83 51.86
N GLU A 98 -11.81 31.89 51.79
CA GLU A 98 -12.88 31.99 50.78
C GLU A 98 -12.41 32.46 49.38
N VAL A 99 -11.53 33.46 49.30
CA VAL A 99 -11.14 34.07 48.00
C VAL A 99 -10.12 33.20 47.26
N GLY A 100 -9.21 32.53 47.98
CA GLY A 100 -8.21 31.61 47.41
C GLY A 100 -8.81 30.28 46.93
N LEU A 101 -9.79 29.74 47.66
CA LEU A 101 -10.43 28.46 47.32
C LEU A 101 -11.24 28.54 46.02
N ARG A 102 -11.99 29.63 45.81
CA ARG A 102 -12.78 29.83 44.59
C ARG A 102 -11.93 29.89 43.34
N ARG A 103 -10.77 30.57 43.38
CA ARG A 103 -9.83 30.66 42.26
C ARG A 103 -9.19 29.30 41.94
N ARG A 104 -8.88 28.50 42.96
CA ARG A 104 -8.25 27.17 42.80
C ARG A 104 -9.20 26.10 42.30
N LEU A 105 -10.45 26.08 42.79
CA LEU A 105 -11.52 25.24 42.25
C LEU A 105 -11.79 25.56 40.78
N LEU A 106 -11.82 26.85 40.42
CA LEU A 106 -11.96 27.28 39.03
C LEU A 106 -10.82 26.77 38.15
N MET A 107 -9.56 26.83 38.60
CA MET A 107 -8.41 26.33 37.85
C MET A 107 -8.41 24.80 37.70
N SER A 108 -8.79 24.06 38.75
CA SER A 108 -8.95 22.60 38.67
C SER A 108 -10.06 22.21 37.69
N ALA A 109 -11.18 22.95 37.68
CA ALA A 109 -12.27 22.76 36.72
C ALA A 109 -11.83 23.04 35.28
N ILE A 110 -11.00 24.08 35.05
CA ILE A 110 -10.44 24.40 33.72
C ILE A 110 -9.51 23.27 33.23
N LEU A 111 -8.62 22.75 34.08
CA LEU A 111 -7.74 21.63 33.73
C LEU A 111 -8.53 20.34 33.42
N PHE A 112 -9.61 20.11 34.16
CA PHE A 112 -10.53 19.00 33.89
C PHE A 112 -11.23 19.15 32.53
N ALA A 113 -11.72 20.35 32.21
CA ALA A 113 -12.37 20.65 30.94
C ALA A 113 -11.42 20.50 29.74
N ILE A 114 -10.16 20.97 29.86
CA ILE A 114 -9.12 20.78 28.84
C ILE A 114 -8.82 19.29 28.63
N GLY A 115 -8.76 18.52 29.72
CA GLY A 115 -8.59 17.06 29.67
C GLY A 115 -9.72 16.33 28.97
N LEU A 116 -10.96 16.70 29.25
CA LEU A 116 -12.15 16.19 28.56
C LEU A 116 -12.09 16.50 27.06
N LEU A 117 -11.75 17.72 26.68
CA LEU A 117 -11.64 18.12 25.28
C LEU A 117 -10.55 17.32 24.55
N GLY A 118 -9.38 17.16 25.17
CA GLY A 118 -8.28 16.34 24.64
C GLY A 118 -8.66 14.86 24.51
N LEU A 119 -9.40 14.32 25.47
CA LEU A 119 -9.91 12.95 25.44
C LEU A 119 -10.93 12.74 24.31
N VAL A 120 -11.87 13.68 24.13
CA VAL A 120 -12.84 13.64 23.02
C VAL A 120 -12.11 13.71 21.68
N GLY A 121 -11.16 14.64 21.51
CA GLY A 121 -10.37 14.74 20.28
C GLY A 121 -9.57 13.48 19.98
N ARG A 122 -9.02 12.82 21.00
CA ARG A 122 -8.32 11.54 20.83
C ARG A 122 -9.28 10.40 20.50
N ALA A 123 -10.48 10.40 21.10
CA ALA A 123 -11.49 9.38 20.84
C ALA A 123 -12.03 9.48 19.42
N THR A 124 -12.27 10.69 18.92
CA THR A 124 -12.68 10.94 17.53
C THR A 124 -11.58 10.57 16.54
N MET A 125 -10.31 10.87 16.86
CA MET A 125 -9.19 10.49 16.00
C MET A 125 -8.99 8.97 15.95
N GLU A 126 -9.03 8.29 17.11
CA GLU A 126 -8.88 6.83 17.20
C GLU A 126 -10.06 6.11 16.52
N THR A 127 -11.30 6.60 16.69
CA THR A 127 -12.46 6.05 15.97
C THR A 127 -12.37 6.31 14.47
N GLY A 128 -11.93 7.50 14.03
CA GLY A 128 -11.69 7.80 12.62
C GLY A 128 -10.66 6.87 11.99
N GLN A 129 -9.53 6.63 12.68
CA GLN A 129 -8.51 5.66 12.24
C GLN A 129 -9.05 4.24 12.17
N ARG A 130 -9.85 3.79 13.17
CA ARG A 130 -10.48 2.47 13.17
C ARG A 130 -11.49 2.31 12.05
N ILE A 131 -12.32 3.33 11.79
CA ILE A 131 -13.30 3.31 10.70
C ILE A 131 -12.57 3.24 9.35
N LYS A 132 -11.50 4.03 9.15
CA LYS A 132 -10.67 3.95 7.94
C LYS A 132 -10.05 2.57 7.78
N PHE A 133 -9.50 2.00 8.84
CA PHE A 133 -8.95 0.64 8.85
C PHE A 133 -10.00 -0.43 8.52
N LEU A 134 -11.20 -0.35 9.12
CA LEU A 134 -12.29 -1.28 8.87
C LEU A 134 -12.81 -1.16 7.43
N ARG A 135 -12.96 0.06 6.90
CA ARG A 135 -13.29 0.27 5.48
C ARG A 135 -12.25 -0.36 4.55
N LEU A 136 -10.97 -0.10 4.77
CA LEU A 136 -9.89 -0.69 3.98
C LEU A 136 -9.91 -2.22 4.07
N ARG A 137 -10.16 -2.77 5.26
CA ARG A 137 -10.26 -4.22 5.46
C ARG A 137 -11.45 -4.83 4.72
N LEU A 138 -12.60 -4.17 4.73
CA LEU A 138 -13.80 -4.59 4.00
C LEU A 138 -13.56 -4.54 2.49
N MET A 139 -13.08 -3.40 1.96
CA MET A 139 -12.75 -3.25 0.55
C MET A 139 -11.73 -4.29 0.08
N LYS A 140 -10.67 -4.52 0.86
CA LYS A 140 -9.67 -5.55 0.56
C LYS A 140 -10.28 -6.96 0.57
N ALA A 141 -11.18 -7.26 1.51
CA ALA A 141 -11.84 -8.56 1.56
C ALA A 141 -12.77 -8.80 0.37
N GLU A 142 -13.54 -7.78 -0.02
CA GLU A 142 -14.40 -7.83 -1.22
C GLU A 142 -13.57 -8.02 -2.49
N HIS A 143 -12.56 -7.19 -2.70
CA HIS A 143 -11.67 -7.29 -3.87
C HIS A 143 -10.95 -8.63 -3.94
N THR A 144 -10.46 -9.13 -2.81
CA THR A 144 -9.78 -10.43 -2.75
C THR A 144 -10.76 -11.56 -3.04
N LYS A 145 -11.97 -11.51 -2.47
CA LYS A 145 -13.00 -12.53 -2.70
C LYS A 145 -13.40 -12.58 -4.17
N GLU A 146 -13.65 -11.42 -4.78
CA GLU A 146 -13.97 -11.32 -6.19
C GLU A 146 -12.86 -11.90 -7.07
N LYS A 147 -11.61 -11.48 -6.84
CA LYS A 147 -10.46 -12.01 -7.57
C LYS A 147 -10.30 -13.52 -7.42
N VAL A 148 -10.42 -14.04 -6.19
CA VAL A 148 -10.32 -15.50 -5.94
C VAL A 148 -11.46 -16.26 -6.62
N LEU A 149 -12.69 -15.75 -6.58
CA LEU A 149 -13.83 -16.37 -7.27
C LEU A 149 -13.59 -16.42 -8.79
N ARG A 150 -13.06 -15.35 -9.36
CA ARG A 150 -12.70 -15.31 -10.77
C ARG A 150 -11.57 -16.28 -11.11
N PHE A 151 -10.50 -16.30 -10.31
CA PHE A 151 -9.43 -17.29 -10.46
C PHE A 151 -9.97 -18.71 -10.41
N LYS A 152 -10.92 -18.99 -9.51
CA LYS A 152 -11.55 -20.30 -9.40
C LYS A 152 -12.40 -20.62 -10.63
N ALA A 153 -13.22 -19.68 -11.10
CA ALA A 153 -14.04 -19.86 -12.31
C ALA A 153 -13.17 -20.10 -13.55
N GLU A 154 -12.11 -19.31 -13.74
CA GLU A 154 -11.16 -19.49 -14.84
C GLU A 154 -10.40 -20.82 -14.73
N HIS A 155 -10.02 -21.23 -13.53
CA HIS A 155 -9.41 -22.54 -13.29
C HIS A 155 -10.36 -23.70 -13.63
N GLU A 156 -11.63 -23.58 -13.27
CA GLU A 156 -12.66 -24.57 -13.58
C GLU A 156 -12.96 -24.62 -15.09
N VAL A 157 -12.89 -23.51 -15.82
CA VAL A 157 -12.98 -23.52 -17.29
C VAL A 157 -11.80 -24.26 -17.92
N ILE A 158 -10.58 -24.10 -17.38
CA ILE A 158 -9.37 -24.71 -17.94
C ILE A 158 -9.18 -26.18 -17.52
N LYS A 159 -9.61 -26.58 -16.31
CA LYS A 159 -9.39 -27.93 -15.75
C LYS A 159 -10.66 -28.74 -15.45
N GLY A 160 -11.83 -28.14 -15.63
CA GLY A 160 -13.11 -28.79 -15.37
C GLY A 160 -13.42 -29.93 -16.33
N PRO A 161 -14.47 -30.72 -16.08
CA PRO A 161 -14.83 -31.88 -16.88
C PRO A 161 -15.08 -31.56 -18.37
N PHE A 162 -15.31 -30.30 -18.72
CA PHE A 162 -15.49 -29.82 -20.09
C PHE A 162 -14.19 -29.48 -20.83
N SER A 163 -13.04 -29.35 -20.15
CA SER A 163 -11.76 -29.02 -20.81
C SER A 163 -11.03 -30.23 -21.40
N ARG A 164 -11.49 -31.45 -21.10
CA ARG A 164 -10.91 -32.72 -21.63
C ARG A 164 -11.04 -32.91 -23.13
N ILE A 165 -11.87 -32.12 -23.82
CA ILE A 165 -12.11 -32.28 -25.25
C ILE A 165 -10.87 -31.85 -26.08
N VAL A 166 -10.04 -30.93 -25.57
CA VAL A 166 -8.93 -30.33 -26.35
C VAL A 166 -7.66 -31.20 -26.39
N LEU A 167 -7.49 -32.17 -25.48
CA LEU A 167 -6.25 -32.98 -25.40
C LEU A 167 -6.31 -34.33 -26.13
N SER A 168 -7.37 -34.64 -26.88
CA SER A 168 -7.54 -35.99 -27.46
C SER A 168 -7.28 -36.15 -28.96
N ASN A 169 -7.09 -35.08 -29.75
CA ASN A 169 -6.87 -35.23 -31.19
C ASN A 169 -5.66 -34.42 -31.70
N PRO A 170 -4.64 -35.04 -32.30
CA PRO A 170 -3.65 -34.33 -33.12
C PRO A 170 -4.24 -33.99 -34.50
N PRO A 171 -3.92 -32.83 -35.11
CA PRO A 171 -4.48 -32.48 -36.42
C PRO A 171 -3.75 -33.24 -37.54
N GLY A 172 -4.49 -34.05 -38.29
CA GLY A 172 -4.12 -34.46 -39.64
C GLY A 172 -4.27 -33.30 -40.64
N PRO A 173 -3.77 -33.43 -41.88
CA PRO A 173 -3.76 -32.34 -42.85
C PRO A 173 -5.19 -31.96 -43.28
N PRO A 174 -5.41 -30.71 -43.72
CA PRO A 174 -6.75 -30.18 -43.92
C PRO A 174 -7.42 -30.81 -45.13
N GLN A 175 -8.60 -31.38 -44.92
CA GLN A 175 -9.58 -31.63 -45.96
C GLN A 175 -10.73 -30.64 -45.79
N ASP A 176 -11.14 -30.05 -46.90
CA ASP A 176 -12.14 -29.01 -47.02
C ASP A 176 -13.53 -29.52 -46.60
N GLU A 177 -14.01 -29.08 -45.44
CA GLU A 177 -15.44 -29.11 -45.11
C GLU A 177 -15.86 -27.81 -44.44
N GLU A 178 -16.53 -26.96 -45.22
CA GLU A 178 -17.40 -25.91 -44.72
C GLU A 178 -18.58 -26.56 -43.95
N GLN A 179 -18.75 -26.22 -42.67
CA GLN A 179 -20.04 -25.89 -42.07
C GLN A 179 -19.94 -25.47 -40.58
N SER A 180 -20.22 -24.18 -40.36
CA SER A 180 -21.05 -23.61 -39.29
C SER A 180 -20.92 -24.17 -37.84
N ALA A 181 -20.01 -23.60 -37.04
CA ALA A 181 -20.24 -23.27 -35.62
C ALA A 181 -19.09 -22.40 -35.06
N GLY A 182 -19.39 -21.23 -34.47
CA GLY A 182 -18.49 -20.54 -33.53
C GLY A 182 -17.81 -19.23 -33.95
N THR A 183 -18.51 -18.29 -34.59
CA THR A 183 -17.95 -16.99 -35.05
C THR A 183 -17.93 -15.86 -33.99
N GLN A 184 -17.85 -16.15 -32.68
CA GLN A 184 -17.95 -15.08 -31.66
C GLN A 184 -16.61 -14.54 -31.12
N ASP A 185 -15.51 -15.30 -31.17
CA ASP A 185 -14.25 -14.88 -30.50
C ASP A 185 -13.25 -14.18 -31.42
N THR A 186 -13.22 -14.50 -32.72
CA THR A 186 -12.28 -13.89 -33.68
C THR A 186 -12.60 -12.41 -33.95
N CYS A 187 -13.88 -12.05 -34.03
CA CYS A 187 -14.33 -10.67 -34.21
C CYS A 187 -14.02 -9.80 -32.98
N SER A 188 -14.21 -10.35 -31.76
CA SER A 188 -13.93 -9.65 -30.50
C SER A 188 -12.47 -9.21 -30.36
N MET A 189 -11.51 -10.02 -30.85
CA MET A 189 -10.08 -9.71 -30.76
C MET A 189 -9.60 -8.67 -31.78
N ALA A 190 -10.18 -8.65 -32.98
CA ALA A 190 -9.92 -7.59 -33.97
C ALA A 190 -10.44 -6.23 -33.45
N THR A 191 -11.63 -6.20 -32.87
CA THR A 191 -12.17 -5.01 -32.19
C THR A 191 -11.30 -4.60 -31.02
N THR A 192 -10.81 -5.56 -30.21
CA THR A 192 -9.87 -5.29 -29.12
C THR A 192 -8.56 -4.68 -29.65
N ALA A 193 -8.03 -5.14 -30.79
CA ALA A 193 -6.82 -4.56 -31.38
C ALA A 193 -6.99 -3.09 -31.79
N ILE A 194 -8.19 -2.69 -32.24
CA ILE A 194 -8.52 -1.29 -32.57
C ILE A 194 -8.65 -0.44 -31.31
N ILE A 195 -9.32 -0.96 -30.27
CA ILE A 195 -9.55 -0.25 -29.00
C ILE A 195 -8.22 0.03 -28.29
N PHE A 196 -7.31 -0.95 -28.27
CA PHE A 196 -5.99 -0.86 -27.64
C PHE A 196 -4.90 -0.45 -28.65
N GLY A 197 -5.27 0.04 -29.83
CA GLY A 197 -4.34 0.48 -30.88
C GLY A 197 -3.85 1.92 -30.67
N ARG A 198 -2.80 2.32 -31.41
CA ARG A 198 -2.24 3.67 -31.35
C ARG A 198 -3.12 4.66 -32.11
N SER A 199 -3.63 5.69 -31.44
CA SER A 199 -4.37 6.80 -32.08
C SER A 199 -3.48 8.04 -32.26
N GLN A 200 -3.66 8.73 -33.39
CA GLN A 200 -3.01 10.02 -33.70
C GLN A 200 -3.96 11.21 -33.57
N ASN A 201 -5.27 10.97 -33.38
CA ASN A 201 -6.32 12.02 -33.36
C ASN A 201 -7.01 12.10 -31.99
N ASN A 202 -7.22 13.31 -31.48
CA ASN A 202 -7.82 13.55 -30.16
C ASN A 202 -9.27 13.03 -30.04
N GLU A 203 -10.08 13.15 -31.11
CA GLU A 203 -11.45 12.60 -31.13
C GLU A 203 -11.49 11.06 -31.10
N MET A 204 -10.50 10.42 -31.74
CA MET A 204 -10.39 8.97 -31.73
C MET A 204 -9.89 8.45 -30.37
N LEU A 205 -9.08 9.26 -29.67
CA LEU A 205 -8.59 8.95 -28.33
C LEU A 205 -9.73 8.91 -27.28
N SER A 206 -10.69 9.84 -27.35
CA SER A 206 -11.84 9.85 -26.44
C SER A 206 -12.77 8.64 -26.63
N LEU A 207 -13.00 8.23 -27.89
CA LEU A 207 -13.76 7.02 -28.21
C LEU A 207 -13.04 5.74 -27.76
N GLN A 208 -11.71 5.69 -27.89
CA GLN A 208 -10.90 4.59 -27.36
C GLN A 208 -11.00 4.52 -25.84
N LEU A 209 -10.87 5.65 -25.14
CA LEU A 209 -11.03 5.71 -23.69
C LEU A 209 -12.40 5.20 -23.25
N GLN A 210 -13.48 5.66 -23.88
CA GLN A 210 -14.83 5.21 -23.56
C GLN A 210 -14.98 3.69 -23.77
N SER A 211 -14.46 3.17 -24.88
CA SER A 211 -14.48 1.74 -25.19
C SER A 211 -13.64 0.92 -24.20
N MET A 212 -12.47 1.43 -23.81
CA MET A 212 -11.61 0.81 -22.80
C MET A 212 -12.31 0.78 -21.45
N THR A 213 -12.93 1.87 -21.01
CA THR A 213 -13.68 1.95 -19.75
C THR A 213 -14.84 0.94 -19.75
N LEU A 214 -15.59 0.82 -20.85
CA LEU A 214 -16.67 -0.18 -20.97
C LEU A 214 -16.15 -1.62 -20.83
N ILE A 215 -15.01 -1.95 -21.45
CA ILE A 215 -14.36 -3.26 -21.27
C ILE A 215 -13.87 -3.42 -19.83
N ALA A 216 -13.33 -2.35 -19.24
CA ALA A 216 -12.78 -2.34 -17.88
C ALA A 216 -13.85 -2.58 -16.83
N GLU A 217 -15.04 -2.01 -17.01
CA GLU A 217 -16.21 -2.22 -16.17
C GLU A 217 -16.74 -3.64 -16.34
N ARG A 218 -16.93 -4.09 -17.59
CA ARG A 218 -17.42 -5.45 -17.89
C ARG A 218 -16.51 -6.54 -17.33
N GLU A 219 -15.21 -6.30 -17.37
CA GLU A 219 -14.20 -7.25 -16.93
C GLU A 219 -13.60 -6.88 -15.58
N HIS A 220 -14.17 -5.95 -14.83
CA HIS A 220 -13.79 -5.58 -13.46
C HIS A 220 -12.27 -5.44 -13.23
N TRP A 221 -11.57 -4.78 -14.17
CA TRP A 221 -10.14 -4.45 -14.00
C TRP A 221 -9.88 -2.95 -13.85
N LEU A 222 -10.91 -2.11 -13.96
CA LEU A 222 -10.79 -0.69 -13.66
C LEU A 222 -10.58 -0.48 -12.16
N LEU A 223 -9.48 0.16 -11.78
CA LEU A 223 -9.19 0.50 -10.40
C LEU A 223 -9.55 1.97 -10.15
N ASN A 224 -10.04 2.27 -8.94
CA ASN A 224 -10.15 3.66 -8.49
C ASN A 224 -8.76 4.20 -8.12
N ALA A 225 -8.33 5.27 -8.80
CA ALA A 225 -7.07 5.96 -8.54
C ALA A 225 -6.96 6.53 -7.12
N ASP A 226 -8.07 6.89 -6.47
CA ASP A 226 -8.10 7.42 -5.10
C ASP A 226 -7.56 6.43 -4.05
N HIS A 227 -7.61 5.14 -4.36
CA HIS A 227 -7.13 4.07 -3.49
C HIS A 227 -5.65 3.73 -3.72
N LEU A 228 -5.01 4.39 -4.68
CA LEU A 228 -3.59 4.23 -4.97
C LEU A 228 -2.78 5.16 -4.07
N GLU A 229 -2.00 4.54 -3.19
CA GLU A 229 -1.00 5.19 -2.38
C GLU A 229 0.31 5.17 -3.18
N CYS A 230 0.48 6.12 -4.10
CA CYS A 230 1.74 6.29 -4.81
C CYS A 230 2.82 6.84 -3.88
N TYR A 231 4.03 6.29 -3.99
CA TYR A 231 5.22 7.00 -3.55
C TYR A 231 5.54 8.04 -4.63
N ASP A 232 5.74 9.29 -4.22
CA ASP A 232 5.94 10.46 -5.10
C ASP A 232 6.97 10.13 -6.21
N PRO A 233 6.64 10.31 -7.52
CA PRO A 233 7.51 9.96 -8.64
C PRO A 233 8.91 10.60 -8.56
N ASP A 234 9.05 11.71 -7.84
CA ASP A 234 10.33 12.41 -7.65
C ASP A 234 11.18 11.82 -6.51
N SER A 235 10.65 10.88 -5.73
CA SER A 235 11.27 10.34 -4.50
C SER A 235 11.73 8.87 -4.61
N SER A 236 12.54 8.53 -5.62
CA SER A 236 13.35 7.28 -5.74
C SER A 236 12.66 5.90 -5.54
N GLY A 237 11.34 5.83 -5.42
CA GLY A 237 10.54 4.60 -5.39
C GLY A 237 10.51 3.83 -6.71
N LEU A 238 11.39 4.18 -7.65
CA LEU A 238 11.57 3.55 -8.95
C LEU A 238 12.17 2.15 -8.77
N LEU A 239 11.42 1.13 -9.20
CA LEU A 239 11.85 -0.26 -9.20
C LEU A 239 12.61 -0.61 -10.48
N GLY A 240 12.25 0.02 -11.59
CA GLY A 240 12.90 -0.23 -12.87
C GLY A 240 12.42 0.71 -13.98
N GLN A 241 13.24 0.81 -15.01
CA GLN A 241 12.95 1.57 -16.22
C GLN A 241 13.06 0.63 -17.42
N GLY A 242 11.91 0.30 -18.02
CA GLY A 242 11.82 -0.55 -19.21
C GLY A 242 11.73 0.25 -20.50
N SER A 243 11.61 -0.43 -21.64
CA SER A 243 11.32 0.20 -22.94
C SER A 243 9.91 0.82 -22.96
N PHE A 244 8.95 0.20 -22.27
CA PHE A 244 7.53 0.60 -22.26
C PHE A 244 7.15 1.63 -21.21
N GLY A 245 8.00 1.87 -20.20
CA GLY A 245 7.60 2.71 -19.08
C GLY A 245 8.58 2.74 -17.91
N LEU A 246 8.14 3.41 -16.85
CA LEU A 246 8.75 3.43 -15.53
C LEU A 246 7.89 2.57 -14.60
N VAL A 247 8.52 1.78 -13.74
CA VAL A 247 7.84 0.96 -12.75
C VAL A 247 8.17 1.48 -11.36
N PHE A 248 7.15 1.89 -10.62
CA PHE A 248 7.27 2.41 -9.26
C PHE A 248 6.71 1.42 -8.25
N ARG A 249 7.24 1.48 -7.04
CA ARG A 249 6.62 0.83 -5.88
C ARG A 249 5.45 1.67 -5.40
N GLY A 250 4.32 1.04 -5.14
CA GLY A 250 3.13 1.70 -4.60
C GLY A 250 2.38 0.83 -3.59
N GLY A 251 1.28 1.38 -3.08
CA GLY A 251 0.27 0.67 -2.30
C GLY A 251 -1.10 0.79 -2.96
N TYR A 252 -1.87 -0.30 -2.99
CA TYR A 252 -3.28 -0.26 -3.41
C TYR A 252 -4.13 -0.96 -2.36
N LEU A 253 -5.06 -0.24 -1.73
CA LEU A 253 -5.88 -0.76 -0.61
C LEU A 253 -5.02 -1.44 0.49
N GLY A 254 -3.86 -0.85 0.81
CA GLY A 254 -2.90 -1.39 1.78
C GLY A 254 -2.20 -2.68 1.34
N VAL A 255 -2.20 -3.02 0.04
CA VAL A 255 -1.40 -4.10 -0.55
C VAL A 255 -0.23 -3.48 -1.30
N PRO A 256 1.02 -3.93 -1.09
CA PRO A 256 2.15 -3.49 -1.90
C PRO A 256 1.96 -3.88 -3.37
N VAL A 257 2.16 -2.94 -4.28
CA VAL A 257 1.97 -3.10 -5.73
C VAL A 257 3.14 -2.52 -6.52
N ALA A 258 3.31 -3.02 -7.74
CA ALA A 258 4.13 -2.38 -8.76
C ALA A 258 3.21 -1.56 -9.66
N VAL A 259 3.57 -0.29 -9.90
CA VAL A 259 2.79 0.67 -10.68
C VAL A 259 3.58 1.04 -11.92
N LYS A 260 3.13 0.60 -13.09
CA LYS A 260 3.79 0.85 -14.37
C LYS A 260 3.12 2.04 -15.06
N VAL A 261 3.92 3.07 -15.34
CA VAL A 261 3.50 4.31 -15.99
C VAL A 261 4.29 4.51 -17.29
N PRO A 262 3.70 5.16 -18.32
CA PRO A 262 4.42 5.47 -19.55
C PRO A 262 5.54 6.49 -19.31
N LYS A 263 6.52 6.55 -20.22
CA LYS A 263 7.59 7.56 -20.19
C LYS A 263 7.09 8.90 -20.75
N LEU A 264 7.35 10.01 -20.04
CA LEU A 264 6.90 11.38 -20.37
C LEU A 264 7.35 11.94 -21.75
N ALA A 265 8.25 11.27 -22.47
CA ALA A 265 8.92 11.85 -23.66
C ALA A 265 8.22 11.57 -25.00
N ASP A 266 7.13 10.81 -25.02
CA ASP A 266 6.39 10.53 -26.24
C ASP A 266 4.95 11.02 -26.07
N CYS A 267 4.53 11.98 -26.90
CA CYS A 267 3.16 12.49 -26.98
C CYS A 267 2.15 11.40 -27.46
N ARG A 268 2.07 10.27 -26.76
CA ARG A 268 1.39 9.04 -27.20
C ARG A 268 0.65 8.34 -26.05
N GLY A 269 -0.14 9.06 -25.26
CA GLY A 269 -0.87 8.59 -24.05
C GLY A 269 -1.05 7.07 -23.86
N ILE A 270 -2.27 6.57 -24.04
CA ILE A 270 -2.68 5.17 -23.78
C ILE A 270 -1.82 4.15 -24.56
N ALA A 271 -1.33 4.53 -25.74
CA ALA A 271 -0.75 3.60 -26.71
C ALA A 271 0.48 2.82 -26.23
N ALA A 272 1.28 3.38 -25.31
CA ALA A 272 2.53 2.75 -24.86
C ALA A 272 2.29 1.45 -24.07
N LEU A 273 1.26 1.43 -23.22
CA LEU A 273 0.92 0.28 -22.37
C LEU A 273 -0.35 -0.46 -22.81
N SER A 274 -1.05 0.03 -23.85
CA SER A 274 -2.24 -0.62 -24.39
C SER A 274 -2.00 -2.06 -24.85
N ASN A 275 -0.85 -2.34 -25.50
CA ASN A 275 -0.55 -3.72 -25.93
C ASN A 275 -0.40 -4.66 -24.72
N GLU A 276 0.32 -4.19 -23.71
CA GLU A 276 0.51 -4.92 -22.47
C GLU A 276 -0.82 -5.18 -21.78
N LEU A 277 -1.65 -4.13 -21.57
CA LEU A 277 -2.97 -4.28 -20.97
C LEU A 277 -3.84 -5.28 -21.75
N ARG A 278 -3.84 -5.21 -23.08
CA ARG A 278 -4.64 -6.08 -23.96
C ARG A 278 -4.34 -7.55 -23.73
N VAL A 279 -3.07 -7.92 -23.59
CA VAL A 279 -2.63 -9.29 -23.36
C VAL A 279 -2.77 -9.63 -21.87
N PHE A 280 -2.12 -8.83 -21.03
CA PHE A 280 -1.85 -9.14 -19.63
C PHE A 280 -3.12 -9.18 -18.76
N ARG A 281 -4.16 -8.41 -19.11
CA ARG A 281 -5.43 -8.45 -18.36
C ARG A 281 -6.11 -9.82 -18.34
N ARG A 282 -5.78 -10.71 -19.29
CA ARG A 282 -6.34 -12.06 -19.41
C ARG A 282 -5.43 -13.16 -18.88
N LEU A 283 -4.18 -12.86 -18.56
CA LEU A 283 -3.20 -13.87 -18.16
C LEU A 283 -3.24 -14.11 -16.65
N ARG A 284 -3.43 -15.36 -16.24
CA ARG A 284 -3.51 -15.77 -14.84
C ARG A 284 -2.78 -17.11 -14.65
N HIS A 285 -1.59 -17.06 -14.05
CA HIS A 285 -0.76 -18.24 -13.83
C HIS A 285 0.18 -18.03 -12.63
N PRO A 286 0.47 -19.04 -11.79
CA PRO A 286 1.30 -18.89 -10.58
C PRO A 286 2.72 -18.37 -10.85
N TYR A 287 3.30 -18.71 -12.01
CA TYR A 287 4.65 -18.28 -12.43
C TYR A 287 4.64 -17.07 -13.37
N ILE A 288 3.50 -16.39 -13.48
CA ILE A 288 3.37 -15.08 -14.13
C ILE A 288 2.99 -14.07 -13.04
N VAL A 289 3.53 -12.85 -13.12
CA VAL A 289 3.15 -11.78 -12.19
C VAL A 289 1.64 -11.50 -12.28
N ALA A 290 0.97 -11.31 -11.15
CA ALA A 290 -0.47 -11.10 -11.18
C ALA A 290 -0.81 -9.66 -11.61
N PHE A 291 -1.62 -9.52 -12.66
CA PHE A 291 -2.25 -8.25 -13.01
C PHE A 291 -3.37 -7.93 -12.01
N TYR A 292 -3.33 -6.76 -11.39
CA TYR A 292 -4.36 -6.34 -10.46
C TYR A 292 -5.43 -5.46 -11.08
N GLY A 293 -5.07 -4.69 -12.09
CA GLY A 293 -5.98 -3.79 -12.78
C GLY A 293 -5.23 -2.60 -13.39
N ALA A 294 -5.98 -1.67 -13.92
CA ALA A 294 -5.45 -0.45 -14.48
C ALA A 294 -6.39 0.72 -14.21
N PHE A 295 -5.87 1.93 -14.31
CA PHE A 295 -6.67 3.15 -14.30
C PHE A 295 -6.14 4.10 -15.36
N ILE A 296 -6.98 5.06 -15.72
CA ILE A 296 -6.63 6.14 -16.63
C ILE A 296 -6.39 7.37 -15.76
N ALA A 297 -5.19 7.94 -15.83
CA ALA A 297 -4.84 9.16 -15.13
C ALA A 297 -5.45 10.40 -15.80
N ASP A 298 -5.48 11.53 -15.10
CA ASP A 298 -6.10 12.78 -15.59
C ASP A 298 -5.48 13.30 -16.89
N ASN A 299 -4.21 12.96 -17.14
CA ASN A 299 -3.49 13.27 -18.37
C ASN A 299 -3.75 12.26 -19.51
N ALA A 300 -4.76 11.39 -19.37
CA ALA A 300 -5.10 10.30 -20.27
C ALA A 300 -3.99 9.23 -20.45
N ASP A 301 -3.07 9.13 -19.49
CA ASP A 301 -2.11 8.04 -19.45
C ASP A 301 -2.74 6.79 -18.85
N LEU A 302 -2.46 5.65 -19.47
CA LEU A 302 -2.81 4.35 -18.93
C LEU A 302 -1.79 3.95 -17.87
N VAL A 303 -2.24 3.62 -16.66
CA VAL A 303 -1.39 3.13 -15.57
C VAL A 303 -1.78 1.71 -15.19
N LEU A 304 -0.80 0.81 -15.19
CA LEU A 304 -1.02 -0.60 -14.83
C LEU A 304 -0.60 -0.84 -13.37
N VAL A 305 -1.41 -1.63 -12.67
CA VAL A 305 -1.16 -2.03 -11.29
C VAL A 305 -1.00 -3.54 -11.24
N GLU A 306 0.14 -3.98 -10.71
CA GLU A 306 0.59 -5.37 -10.74
C GLU A 306 1.05 -5.83 -9.37
N GLU A 307 1.21 -7.15 -9.21
CA GLU A 307 1.85 -7.75 -8.05
C GLU A 307 3.29 -7.24 -7.89
N LEU A 308 3.59 -6.69 -6.71
CA LEU A 308 4.97 -6.41 -6.33
C LEU A 308 5.66 -7.72 -5.91
N VAL A 309 6.54 -8.23 -6.77
CA VAL A 309 7.36 -9.40 -6.46
C VAL A 309 8.62 -8.96 -5.71
N ASP A 310 8.75 -9.32 -4.43
CA ASP A 310 9.97 -9.03 -3.66
C ASP A 310 11.09 -10.02 -4.05
N GLY A 311 11.96 -9.57 -4.96
CA GLY A 311 12.96 -10.41 -5.58
C GLY A 311 13.90 -9.64 -6.50
N PRO A 312 15.15 -10.10 -6.68
CA PRO A 312 15.97 -9.66 -7.81
C PRO A 312 15.47 -10.30 -9.12
N SER A 313 15.86 -9.70 -10.26
CA SER A 313 15.76 -10.40 -11.55
C SER A 313 16.57 -11.69 -11.53
N LEU A 314 16.22 -12.68 -12.35
CA LEU A 314 16.94 -13.95 -12.45
C LEU A 314 18.41 -13.71 -12.84
N TRP A 315 18.66 -12.72 -13.70
CA TRP A 315 20.01 -12.27 -14.03
C TRP A 315 20.82 -11.90 -12.78
N ASN A 316 20.26 -11.01 -11.95
CA ASN A 316 20.91 -10.58 -10.71
C ASN A 316 20.93 -11.67 -9.64
N PHE A 317 19.92 -12.55 -9.61
CA PHE A 317 19.87 -13.70 -8.71
C PHE A 317 21.02 -14.66 -8.97
N VAL A 318 21.32 -14.94 -10.24
CA VAL A 318 22.43 -15.82 -10.63
C VAL A 318 23.78 -15.13 -10.39
N LEU A 319 23.92 -13.84 -10.76
CA LEU A 319 25.17 -13.10 -10.62
C LEU A 319 25.58 -12.86 -9.16
N ASN A 320 24.62 -12.54 -8.29
CA ASN A 320 24.89 -12.20 -6.90
C ASN A 320 24.94 -13.44 -5.99
N SER A 321 24.82 -14.64 -6.55
CA SER A 321 24.94 -15.88 -5.77
C SER A 321 26.40 -16.11 -5.40
N SER A 322 26.70 -16.21 -4.10
CA SER A 322 28.06 -16.47 -3.60
C SER A 322 28.59 -17.85 -4.01
N SER A 323 27.72 -18.74 -4.45
CA SER A 323 28.05 -20.06 -4.96
C SER A 323 27.16 -20.41 -6.16
N PRO A 324 27.61 -21.29 -7.07
CA PRO A 324 26.77 -21.76 -8.16
C PRO A 324 25.46 -22.34 -7.62
N LEU A 325 24.34 -21.93 -8.21
CA LEU A 325 23.04 -22.50 -7.83
C LEU A 325 23.07 -24.02 -8.01
N ASP A 326 22.51 -24.73 -7.04
CA ASP A 326 22.38 -26.17 -7.08
C ASP A 326 21.48 -26.59 -8.26
N VAL A 327 21.73 -27.81 -8.77
CA VAL A 327 21.04 -28.33 -9.95
C VAL A 327 19.53 -28.38 -9.74
N GLU A 328 19.08 -28.68 -8.53
CA GLU A 328 17.67 -28.81 -8.21
C GLU A 328 16.96 -27.45 -8.24
N THR A 329 17.55 -26.39 -7.66
CA THR A 329 17.02 -25.03 -7.79
C THR A 329 16.97 -24.57 -9.24
N LYS A 330 18.02 -24.80 -10.03
CA LYS A 330 18.03 -24.48 -11.47
C LYS A 330 16.89 -25.17 -12.20
N ARG A 331 16.74 -26.48 -11.98
CA ARG A 331 15.67 -27.30 -12.58
C ARG A 331 14.28 -26.79 -12.18
N LYS A 332 14.08 -26.45 -10.90
CA LYS A 332 12.81 -25.91 -10.39
C LYS A 332 12.45 -24.59 -11.06
N ILE A 333 13.41 -23.67 -11.20
CA ILE A 333 13.20 -22.38 -11.87
C ILE A 333 12.84 -22.59 -13.35
N LEU A 334 13.63 -23.38 -14.07
CA LEU A 334 13.40 -23.65 -15.49
C LEU A 334 12.04 -24.32 -15.73
N LEU A 335 11.70 -25.35 -14.97
CA LEU A 335 10.42 -26.04 -15.10
C LEU A 335 9.24 -25.10 -14.83
N SER A 336 9.36 -24.22 -13.84
CA SER A 336 8.34 -23.22 -13.53
C SER A 336 8.12 -22.23 -14.70
N ILE A 337 9.20 -21.78 -15.33
CA ILE A 337 9.11 -20.94 -16.53
C ILE A 337 8.51 -21.71 -17.71
N CYS A 338 8.90 -22.96 -17.93
CA CYS A 338 8.28 -23.80 -18.97
C CYS A 338 6.76 -23.93 -18.75
N HIS A 339 6.29 -24.10 -17.51
CA HIS A 339 4.86 -24.12 -17.22
C HIS A 339 4.17 -22.79 -17.59
N ALA A 340 4.80 -21.65 -17.32
CA ALA A 340 4.28 -20.35 -17.73
C ALA A 340 4.18 -20.23 -19.27
N LEU A 341 5.21 -20.68 -20.00
CA LEU A 341 5.22 -20.64 -21.46
C LEU A 341 4.19 -21.57 -22.09
N VAL A 342 4.05 -22.79 -21.57
CA VAL A 342 2.99 -23.72 -22.00
C VAL A 342 1.61 -23.10 -21.79
N TYR A 343 1.40 -22.42 -20.66
CA TYR A 343 0.15 -21.69 -20.40
C TYR A 343 -0.09 -20.57 -21.43
N LEU A 344 0.92 -19.77 -21.76
CA LEU A 344 0.81 -18.70 -22.76
C LEU A 344 0.52 -19.25 -24.16
N HIS A 345 1.26 -20.28 -24.57
CA HIS A 345 1.12 -20.88 -25.89
C HIS A 345 -0.17 -21.70 -26.02
N GLY A 346 -0.76 -22.12 -24.91
CA GLY A 346 -2.07 -22.77 -24.87
C GLY A 346 -3.26 -21.81 -24.85
N GLN A 347 -3.05 -20.49 -24.81
CA GLN A 347 -4.14 -19.53 -24.95
C GLN A 347 -4.74 -19.61 -26.36
N VAL A 348 -6.03 -19.30 -26.48
CA VAL A 348 -6.71 -19.17 -27.77
C VAL A 348 -7.26 -17.75 -27.88
N PRO A 349 -6.70 -16.91 -28.76
CA PRO A 349 -5.54 -17.14 -29.63
C PRO A 349 -4.20 -17.26 -28.87
N THR A 350 -3.23 -17.95 -29.48
CA THR A 350 -1.89 -18.19 -28.93
C THR A 350 -1.22 -16.88 -28.54
N VAL A 351 -0.67 -16.82 -27.32
CA VAL A 351 0.10 -15.67 -26.85
C VAL A 351 1.59 -16.03 -26.82
N VAL A 352 2.41 -15.25 -27.50
CA VAL A 352 3.88 -15.34 -27.46
C VAL A 352 4.40 -14.18 -26.62
N HIS A 353 5.32 -14.45 -25.69
CA HIS A 353 5.83 -13.41 -24.78
C HIS A 353 6.59 -12.28 -25.50
N GLY A 354 7.39 -12.62 -26.52
CA GLY A 354 8.12 -11.67 -27.35
C GLY A 354 9.46 -11.16 -26.79
N ASP A 355 9.66 -11.17 -25.46
CA ASP A 355 10.92 -10.75 -24.84
C ASP A 355 11.32 -11.61 -23.63
N LEU A 356 11.40 -12.93 -23.86
CA LEU A 356 11.80 -13.85 -22.80
C LEU A 356 13.31 -13.72 -22.54
N GLY A 357 13.67 -13.27 -21.34
CA GLY A 357 15.07 -13.19 -20.91
C GLY A 357 15.20 -13.15 -19.38
N ALA A 358 16.41 -13.37 -18.88
CA ALA A 358 16.66 -13.44 -17.43
C ALA A 358 16.37 -12.13 -16.68
N ASN A 359 16.30 -10.99 -17.37
CA ASN A 359 15.89 -9.71 -16.77
C ASN A 359 14.38 -9.61 -16.56
N ASN A 360 13.59 -10.30 -17.37
CA ASN A 360 12.12 -10.29 -17.31
C ASN A 360 11.56 -11.45 -16.46
N ILE A 361 12.40 -12.03 -15.60
CA ILE A 361 12.00 -13.05 -14.62
C ILE A 361 12.44 -12.54 -13.26
N ILE A 362 11.54 -12.41 -12.30
CA ILE A 362 11.87 -12.08 -10.91
C ILE A 362 11.83 -13.35 -10.06
N VAL A 363 12.86 -13.56 -9.23
CA VAL A 363 12.93 -14.68 -8.30
C VAL A 363 12.52 -14.22 -6.92
N GLN A 364 11.42 -14.74 -6.39
CA GLN A 364 10.93 -14.40 -5.05
C GLN A 364 11.96 -14.79 -3.97
N LYS A 365 12.34 -13.84 -3.10
CA LYS A 365 13.35 -14.07 -2.05
C LYS A 365 13.01 -15.21 -1.09
N LEU A 366 11.75 -15.31 -0.68
CA LEU A 366 11.30 -16.26 0.35
C LEU A 366 11.10 -17.68 -0.18
N THR A 367 10.62 -17.83 -1.42
CA THR A 367 10.17 -19.12 -1.97
C THR A 367 11.06 -19.65 -3.09
N TRP A 368 11.92 -18.78 -3.63
CA TRP A 368 12.71 -18.98 -4.85
C TRP A 368 11.86 -19.40 -6.05
N GLN A 369 10.59 -18.99 -6.05
CA GLN A 369 9.72 -19.19 -7.21
C GLN A 369 9.94 -18.07 -8.21
N PRO A 370 10.07 -18.40 -9.52
CA PRO A 370 10.19 -17.40 -10.55
C PRO A 370 8.81 -16.85 -10.95
N LYS A 371 8.79 -15.57 -11.30
CA LYS A 371 7.64 -14.85 -11.84
C LYS A 371 8.07 -14.18 -13.15
N LEU A 372 7.43 -14.55 -14.25
CA LEU A 372 7.59 -13.88 -15.54
C LEU A 372 6.87 -12.52 -15.50
N ILE A 373 7.55 -11.47 -15.96
CA ILE A 373 7.09 -10.08 -15.99
C ILE A 373 7.22 -9.49 -17.41
N ASP A 374 6.65 -8.30 -17.61
CA ASP A 374 6.77 -7.45 -18.81
C ASP A 374 6.21 -8.05 -20.11
N PHE A 375 4.93 -7.76 -20.38
CA PHE A 375 4.21 -8.25 -21.56
C PHE A 375 4.11 -7.19 -22.67
N GLY A 376 4.93 -6.13 -22.61
CA GLY A 376 4.89 -5.03 -23.58
C GLY A 376 5.17 -5.46 -25.04
N LEU A 377 6.01 -6.49 -25.23
CA LEU A 377 6.33 -7.08 -26.53
C LEU A 377 5.50 -8.32 -26.87
N SER A 378 4.51 -8.68 -26.05
CA SER A 378 3.73 -9.88 -26.29
C SER A 378 2.88 -9.77 -27.55
N GLN A 379 2.79 -10.89 -28.25
CA GLN A 379 2.14 -11.05 -29.53
C GLN A 379 0.99 -12.02 -29.40
N ILE A 380 -0.12 -11.69 -30.06
CA ILE A 380 -1.24 -12.60 -30.26
C ILE A 380 -1.11 -13.12 -31.68
N GLN A 381 -1.08 -14.44 -31.85
CA GLN A 381 -0.94 -15.08 -33.16
C GLN A 381 -2.04 -14.58 -34.13
N GLY A 382 -1.62 -14.20 -35.35
CA GLY A 382 -2.51 -13.63 -36.37
C GLY A 382 -2.64 -12.10 -36.33
N GLN A 383 -1.88 -11.40 -35.48
CA GLN A 383 -1.85 -9.93 -35.43
C GLN A 383 -0.44 -9.38 -35.67
N ALA A 384 -0.37 -8.10 -36.08
CA ALA A 384 0.90 -7.41 -36.27
C ALA A 384 1.72 -7.40 -34.97
N ALA A 385 2.95 -7.89 -35.09
CA ALA A 385 3.93 -7.98 -34.01
C ALA A 385 4.44 -6.58 -33.61
N PRO A 386 4.54 -6.26 -32.30
CA PRO A 386 5.43 -5.20 -31.86
C PRO A 386 6.86 -5.59 -32.25
N MET A 387 7.55 -4.72 -32.98
CA MET A 387 8.98 -4.90 -33.26
C MET A 387 9.79 -4.61 -31.99
N GLY A 388 10.73 -5.49 -31.65
CA GLY A 388 11.59 -5.33 -30.48
C GLY A 388 12.13 -6.66 -29.96
N GLY A 389 12.55 -6.64 -28.70
CA GLY A 389 13.12 -7.79 -27.99
C GLY A 389 14.62 -7.64 -27.77
N THR A 390 15.15 -8.39 -26.82
CA THR A 390 16.59 -8.39 -26.53
C THR A 390 17.32 -9.25 -27.57
N PRO A 391 18.16 -8.68 -28.46
CA PRO A 391 18.71 -9.41 -29.62
C PRO A 391 19.52 -10.66 -29.25
N GLN A 392 20.18 -10.63 -28.09
CA GLN A 392 20.98 -11.74 -27.56
C GLN A 392 20.14 -12.98 -27.19
N TRP A 393 18.83 -12.80 -27.02
CA TRP A 393 17.88 -13.86 -26.66
C TRP A 393 16.97 -14.24 -27.84
N ALA A 394 17.07 -13.52 -28.95
CA ALA A 394 16.24 -13.74 -30.13
C ALA A 394 16.74 -14.96 -30.93
N ALA A 395 15.80 -15.75 -31.43
CA ALA A 395 16.10 -16.83 -32.36
C ALA A 395 16.54 -16.25 -33.72
N PRO A 396 17.39 -16.94 -34.50
CA PRO A 396 17.90 -16.42 -35.77
C PRO A 396 16.81 -15.94 -36.73
N GLU A 397 15.71 -16.67 -36.84
CA GLU A 397 14.56 -16.35 -37.69
C GLU A 397 13.77 -15.09 -37.27
N VAL A 398 14.03 -14.55 -36.07
CA VAL A 398 13.43 -13.30 -35.58
C VAL A 398 14.32 -12.10 -35.93
N VAL A 399 15.62 -12.33 -36.12
CA VAL A 399 16.63 -11.27 -36.38
C VAL A 399 16.98 -11.15 -37.87
N LEU A 400 16.84 -12.25 -38.61
CA LEU A 400 17.00 -12.34 -40.08
C LEU A 400 15.75 -11.80 -40.79
#